data_AF-A0A100HHT4-F1
#
_entry.id   AF-A0A100HHT4-F1
#
_cell.length_a   1.000
_cell.length_b   1.000
_cell.length_c   1.000
_cell.angle_alpha   90.00
_cell.angle_beta   90.00
_cell.angle_gamma   90.00
#
_symmetry.space_group_name_H-M   'P 1'
#
loop_
_entity.id
_entity.type
_entity.pdbx_description
1 polymer ?
#
loop_
_entity_poly.entity_id
_entity_poly.type
_entity_poly.pdbx_seq_one_letter_code
_entity_poly.pdbx_strand_id
1 'polypeptide(L)'
;MAAPEALTTLNVREQWQAAFPHLQPAYDQLAADEVFSENGIPGLYFLVEGLFAPYIELLLRLPISHGRNAALHATFTFVDRLLTSPDDSVIGLGQIGIMEGREPWWFQRALPIGSPIFNRHARRVGDLGWEAATEAPPPLPVPPVTYHDLFGIRECIAQLLHAEGVTLADLPDPSDRTS
;
A
#
# COMPACT_ATOMS: atom_id res chain seq x y z
N MET A 1 -21.34 -6.62 16.85
CA MET A 1 -19.87 -6.61 16.70
C MET A 1 -19.35 -5.37 17.40
N ALA A 2 -18.33 -5.50 18.25
CA ALA A 2 -17.63 -4.35 18.81
C ALA A 2 -16.92 -3.58 17.69
N ALA A 3 -16.82 -2.25 17.82
CA ALA A 3 -16.02 -1.45 16.90
C ALA A 3 -14.55 -1.88 17.00
N PRO A 4 -13.82 -1.96 15.87
CA PRO A 4 -12.39 -2.27 15.91
C PRO A 4 -11.66 -1.23 16.76
N GLU A 5 -10.65 -1.68 17.49
CA GLU A 5 -9.80 -0.81 18.31
C GLU A 5 -9.16 0.29 17.46
N ALA A 6 -9.09 1.50 18.01
CA ALA A 6 -8.43 2.63 17.38
C ALA A 6 -6.93 2.36 17.23
N LEU A 7 -6.36 2.69 16.07
CA LEU A 7 -4.93 2.52 15.83
C LEU A 7 -4.14 3.58 16.60
N THR A 8 -3.03 3.17 17.21
CA THR A 8 -2.06 4.02 17.89
C THR A 8 -0.65 3.54 17.53
N THR A 9 0.37 4.36 17.80
CA THR A 9 1.77 3.96 17.64
C THR A 9 2.14 2.67 18.39
N LEU A 10 1.39 2.32 19.45
CA LEU A 10 1.61 1.10 20.24
C LEU A 10 1.07 -0.17 19.58
N ASN A 11 -0.05 -0.09 18.85
CA ASN A 11 -0.77 -1.28 18.36
C ASN A 11 -0.82 -1.39 16.82
N VAL A 12 -0.45 -0.34 16.07
CA VAL A 12 -0.63 -0.30 14.61
C VAL A 12 0.07 -1.45 13.88
N ARG A 13 1.24 -1.86 14.38
CA ARG A 13 2.01 -2.98 13.80
C ARG A 13 1.26 -4.30 13.95
N GLU A 14 0.84 -4.64 15.16
CA GLU A 14 0.13 -5.88 15.45
C GLU A 14 -1.19 -5.94 14.66
N GLN A 15 -1.90 -4.82 14.60
CA GLN A 15 -3.15 -4.67 13.85
C GLN A 15 -2.92 -4.81 12.35
N TRP A 16 -1.79 -4.34 11.82
CA TRP A 16 -1.40 -4.51 10.42
C TRP A 16 -1.10 -5.98 10.11
N GLN A 17 -0.29 -6.65 10.95
CA GLN A 17 0.03 -8.08 10.76
C GLN A 17 -1.23 -8.95 10.80
N ALA A 18 -2.15 -8.65 11.71
CA ALA A 18 -3.44 -9.35 11.79
C ALA A 18 -4.32 -9.11 10.55
N ALA A 19 -4.26 -7.93 9.95
CA ALA A 19 -5.02 -7.57 8.75
C ALA A 19 -4.42 -8.13 7.46
N PHE A 20 -3.09 -8.31 7.40
CA PHE A 20 -2.36 -8.73 6.21
C PHE A 20 -1.41 -9.91 6.49
N PRO A 21 -1.92 -11.06 6.96
CA PRO A 21 -1.08 -12.19 7.35
C PRO A 21 -0.28 -12.78 6.18
N HIS A 22 -0.74 -12.60 4.93
CA HIS A 22 -0.01 -13.03 3.74
C HIS A 22 1.26 -12.20 3.48
N LEU A 23 1.41 -11.03 4.11
CA LEU A 23 2.62 -10.22 4.05
C LEU A 23 3.64 -10.57 5.15
N GLN A 24 3.34 -11.56 6.02
CA GLN A 24 4.25 -11.97 7.08
C GLN A 24 5.65 -12.34 6.58
N PRO A 25 5.83 -13.07 5.44
CA PRO A 25 7.17 -13.35 4.92
C PRO A 25 7.98 -12.09 4.60
N ALA A 26 7.33 -11.05 4.06
CA ALA A 26 7.99 -9.79 3.76
C ALA A 26 8.29 -8.96 5.02
N TYR A 27 7.38 -9.01 6.00
CA TYR A 27 7.62 -8.44 7.33
C TYR A 27 8.84 -9.08 8.00
N ASP A 28 8.98 -10.42 7.93
CA ASP A 28 10.09 -11.13 8.55
C ASP A 28 11.45 -10.73 7.92
N GLN A 29 11.47 -10.48 6.61
CA GLN A 29 12.66 -9.94 5.92
C GLN A 29 13.01 -8.52 6.39
N LEU A 30 12.02 -7.63 6.49
CA LEU A 30 12.23 -6.29 7.02
C LEU A 30 12.72 -6.32 8.49
N ALA A 31 12.13 -7.19 9.31
CA ALA A 31 12.48 -7.37 10.72
C ALA A 31 13.93 -7.88 10.90
N ALA A 32 14.43 -8.69 9.97
CA ALA A 32 15.80 -9.19 9.98
C ALA A 32 16.84 -8.14 9.56
N ASP A 33 16.43 -7.02 8.95
CA ASP A 33 17.34 -5.96 8.51
C ASP A 33 17.65 -4.99 9.67
N GLU A 34 18.89 -5.02 10.16
CA GLU A 34 19.37 -4.18 11.26
C GLU A 34 19.43 -2.68 10.92
N VAL A 35 19.31 -2.28 9.65
CA VAL A 35 19.21 -0.87 9.24
C VAL A 35 17.81 -0.33 9.50
N PHE A 36 16.79 -1.16 9.28
CA PHE A 36 15.38 -0.74 9.34
C PHE A 36 14.65 -1.20 10.61
N SER A 37 15.29 -2.06 11.39
CA SER A 37 14.71 -2.71 12.57
C SER A 37 15.64 -2.66 13.77
N GLU A 38 15.05 -2.48 14.95
CA GLU A 38 15.74 -2.57 16.23
C GLU A 38 15.25 -3.80 16.98
N ASN A 39 16.15 -4.73 17.34
CA ASN A 39 15.81 -5.98 18.03
C ASN A 39 14.71 -6.81 17.32
N GLY A 40 14.75 -6.88 15.98
CA GLY A 40 13.75 -7.60 15.19
C GLY A 40 12.41 -6.88 15.06
N ILE A 41 12.36 -5.59 15.40
CA ILE A 41 11.15 -4.78 15.37
C ILE A 41 11.34 -3.65 14.37
N PRO A 42 10.63 -3.68 13.22
CA PRO A 42 10.67 -2.60 12.24
C PRO A 42 10.13 -1.28 12.79
N GLY A 43 10.81 -0.19 12.43
CA GLY A 43 10.27 1.15 12.58
C GLY A 43 8.95 1.31 11.81
N LEU A 44 7.97 2.01 12.39
CA LEU A 44 6.63 2.14 11.77
C LEU A 44 6.67 2.81 10.39
N TYR A 45 7.56 3.77 10.21
CA TYR A 45 7.79 4.40 8.91
C TYR A 45 8.25 3.37 7.86
N PHE A 46 9.22 2.51 8.20
CA PHE A 46 9.72 1.47 7.29
C PHE A 46 8.70 0.36 7.03
N LEU A 47 7.86 0.02 8.01
CA LEU A 47 6.72 -0.87 7.78
C LEU A 47 5.79 -0.30 6.70
N VAL A 48 5.50 1.00 6.76
CA VAL A 48 4.58 1.65 5.83
C VAL A 48 5.23 1.85 4.46
N GLU A 49 6.37 2.52 4.39
CA GLU A 49 7.05 2.84 3.13
C GLU A 49 7.73 1.64 2.48
N GLY A 50 8.27 0.72 3.28
CA GLY A 50 8.99 -0.45 2.80
C GLY A 50 8.08 -1.60 2.40
N LEU A 51 6.90 -1.73 3.04
CA LEU A 51 5.99 -2.86 2.80
C LEU A 51 4.61 -2.43 2.35
N PHE A 52 3.92 -1.59 3.13
CA PHE A 52 2.50 -1.37 2.91
C PHE A 52 2.18 -0.51 1.68
N ALA A 53 2.88 0.60 1.48
CA ALA A 53 2.70 1.46 0.32
C ALA A 53 3.11 0.77 -0.99
N PRO A 54 4.27 0.07 -1.06
CA PRO A 54 4.65 -0.71 -2.24
C PRO A 54 3.66 -1.84 -2.55
N TYR A 55 3.12 -2.51 -1.53
CA TYR A 55 2.03 -3.50 -1.70
C TYR A 55 0.78 -2.89 -2.35
N ILE A 56 0.34 -1.70 -1.91
CA ILE A 56 -0.78 -0.98 -2.54
C ILE A 56 -0.46 -0.66 -3.99
N GLU A 57 0.74 -0.14 -4.24
CA GLU A 57 1.14 0.25 -5.59
C GLU A 57 1.13 -0.94 -6.55
N LEU A 58 1.70 -2.07 -6.16
CA LEU A 58 1.70 -3.29 -6.98
C LEU A 58 0.29 -3.79 -7.28
N LEU A 59 -0.59 -3.82 -6.27
CA LEU A 59 -2.00 -4.17 -6.48
C LEU A 59 -2.70 -3.18 -7.42
N LEU A 60 -2.38 -1.89 -7.31
CA LEU A 60 -2.96 -0.87 -8.19
C LEU A 60 -2.52 -1.04 -9.65
N ARG A 61 -1.31 -1.56 -9.91
CA ARG A 61 -0.78 -1.80 -11.25
C ARG A 61 -1.44 -2.99 -11.96
N LEU A 62 -1.79 -4.04 -11.20
CA LEU A 62 -2.45 -5.23 -11.75
C LEU A 62 -3.78 -4.90 -12.47
N PRO A 63 -4.17 -5.70 -13.48
CA PRO A 63 -5.50 -5.65 -14.06
C PRO A 63 -6.60 -5.83 -12.99
N ILE A 64 -7.80 -5.34 -13.31
CA ILE A 64 -8.94 -5.50 -12.41
C ILE A 64 -9.31 -6.98 -12.31
N SER A 65 -9.32 -7.51 -11.08
CA SER A 65 -9.81 -8.84 -10.74
C SER A 65 -10.51 -8.81 -9.39
N HIS A 66 -11.25 -9.89 -9.07
CA HIS A 66 -12.00 -9.97 -7.81
C HIS A 66 -11.07 -9.94 -6.60
N GLY A 67 -10.04 -10.79 -6.56
CA GLY A 67 -9.09 -10.91 -5.46
C GLY A 67 -8.24 -9.67 -5.31
N ARG A 68 -7.78 -9.06 -6.41
CA ARG A 68 -7.08 -7.77 -6.39
C ARG A 68 -7.94 -6.67 -5.76
N ASN A 69 -9.22 -6.58 -6.15
CA ASN A 69 -10.13 -5.58 -5.57
C ASN A 69 -10.44 -5.85 -4.10
N ALA A 70 -10.63 -7.12 -3.72
CA ALA A 70 -10.84 -7.50 -2.32
C ALA A 70 -9.62 -7.15 -1.45
N ALA A 71 -8.42 -7.42 -1.94
CA ALA A 71 -7.17 -7.03 -1.29
C ALA A 71 -7.06 -5.51 -1.12
N LEU A 72 -7.36 -4.73 -2.16
CA LEU A 72 -7.35 -3.28 -2.07
C LEU A 72 -8.45 -2.72 -1.14
N HIS A 73 -9.64 -3.31 -1.11
CA HIS A 73 -10.67 -2.91 -0.16
C HIS A 73 -10.23 -3.14 1.29
N ALA A 74 -9.61 -4.29 1.59
CA ALA A 74 -9.04 -4.55 2.91
C ALA A 74 -7.94 -3.53 3.25
N THR A 75 -7.08 -3.21 2.28
CA THR A 75 -6.05 -2.19 2.43
C THR A 75 -6.62 -0.81 2.70
N PHE A 76 -7.55 -0.31 1.88
CA PHE A 76 -8.12 1.02 2.08
C PHE A 76 -8.96 1.11 3.36
N THR A 77 -9.57 0.01 3.80
CA THR A 77 -10.20 -0.07 5.12
C THR A 77 -9.18 0.13 6.24
N PHE A 78 -7.98 -0.45 6.13
CA PHE A 78 -6.92 -0.22 7.09
C PHE A 78 -6.35 1.20 7.00
N VAL A 79 -6.18 1.74 5.79
CA VAL A 79 -5.75 3.13 5.57
C VAL A 79 -6.75 4.11 6.22
N ASP A 80 -8.05 3.88 6.12
CA ASP A 80 -9.04 4.71 6.81
C ASP A 80 -8.88 4.70 8.33
N ARG A 81 -8.52 3.54 8.90
CA ARG A 81 -8.21 3.44 10.34
C ARG A 81 -6.96 4.23 10.70
N LEU A 82 -5.96 4.30 9.83
CA LEU A 82 -4.78 5.16 10.04
C LEU A 82 -5.20 6.63 10.05
N LEU A 83 -5.99 7.05 9.05
CA LEU A 83 -6.39 8.45 8.86
C LEU A 83 -7.41 8.97 9.89
N THR A 84 -8.12 8.06 10.56
CA THR A 84 -9.08 8.37 11.63
C THR A 84 -8.54 8.03 13.02
N SER A 85 -7.26 7.67 13.12
CA SER A 85 -6.60 7.45 14.39
C SER A 85 -6.67 8.71 15.28
N PRO A 86 -6.78 8.57 16.61
CA PRO A 86 -6.59 9.68 17.53
C PRO A 86 -5.09 10.05 17.75
N ASP A 87 -4.16 9.27 17.21
CA ASP A 87 -2.71 9.49 17.30
C ASP A 87 -2.20 10.16 16.03
N ASP A 88 -1.79 11.42 16.14
CA ASP A 88 -1.30 12.23 15.00
C ASP A 88 -0.14 11.57 14.26
N SER A 89 0.70 10.80 14.96
CA SER A 89 1.81 10.07 14.31
C SER A 89 1.28 8.98 13.38
N VAL A 90 0.19 8.32 13.76
CA VAL A 90 -0.47 7.29 12.95
C VAL A 90 -1.22 7.90 11.78
N ILE A 91 -1.88 9.06 11.97
CA ILE A 91 -2.43 9.83 10.86
C ILE A 91 -1.32 10.17 9.86
N GLY A 92 -0.16 10.62 10.35
CA GLY A 92 1.02 10.93 9.55
C GLY A 92 1.50 9.75 8.70
N LEU A 93 1.49 8.53 9.24
CA LEU A 93 1.80 7.31 8.46
C LEU A 93 0.84 7.14 7.26
N GLY A 94 -0.45 7.41 7.44
CA GLY A 94 -1.43 7.34 6.36
C GLY A 94 -1.30 8.47 5.34
N GLN A 95 -1.03 9.70 5.79
CA GLN A 95 -0.94 10.86 4.89
C GLN A 95 0.38 10.89 4.14
N ILE A 96 1.49 10.86 4.87
CA ILE A 96 2.84 10.97 4.31
C ILE A 96 3.21 9.62 3.69
N GLY A 97 3.15 8.55 4.47
CA GLY A 97 3.66 7.24 4.05
C GLY A 97 2.91 6.58 2.90
N ILE A 98 1.60 6.83 2.77
CA ILE A 98 0.77 6.21 1.72
C ILE A 98 0.45 7.18 0.58
N MET A 99 0.13 8.44 0.86
CA MET A 99 -0.44 9.33 -0.16
C MET A 99 0.51 10.39 -0.70
N GLU A 100 1.38 10.95 0.13
CA GLU A 100 2.29 12.02 -0.28
C GLU A 100 3.28 11.52 -1.35
N GLY A 101 3.57 12.36 -2.34
CA GLY A 101 4.49 12.02 -3.44
C GLY A 101 3.96 10.99 -4.45
N ARG A 102 2.71 10.53 -4.34
CA ARG A 102 2.13 9.60 -5.32
C ARG A 102 1.78 10.30 -6.62
N GLU A 103 2.03 9.60 -7.72
CA GLU A 103 1.77 10.13 -9.05
C GLU A 103 0.26 10.13 -9.39
N PRO A 104 -0.18 10.98 -10.34
CA PRO A 104 -1.58 11.09 -10.69
C PRO A 104 -2.28 9.78 -11.11
N TRP A 105 -1.59 8.84 -11.78
CA TRP A 105 -2.15 7.54 -12.17
C TRP A 105 -2.51 6.67 -10.95
N TRP A 106 -1.76 6.81 -9.85
CA TRP A 106 -1.96 6.06 -8.62
C TRP A 106 -3.31 6.46 -8.02
N PHE A 107 -3.58 7.77 -7.93
CA PHE A 107 -4.85 8.30 -7.44
C PHE A 107 -6.03 7.93 -8.34
N GLN A 108 -5.88 7.99 -9.67
CA GLN A 108 -6.93 7.54 -10.60
C GLN A 108 -7.38 6.10 -10.33
N ARG A 109 -6.43 5.21 -9.96
CA ARG A 109 -6.74 3.80 -9.69
C ARG A 109 -7.17 3.54 -8.24
N ALA A 110 -6.74 4.37 -7.29
CA ALA A 110 -7.08 4.26 -5.88
C ALA A 110 -8.48 4.80 -5.55
N LEU A 111 -8.85 5.98 -6.08
CA LEU A 111 -10.09 6.69 -5.74
C LEU A 111 -11.38 5.88 -5.94
N PRO A 112 -11.53 5.04 -7.00
CA PRO A 112 -12.74 4.23 -7.16
C PRO A 112 -12.94 3.17 -6.06
N ILE A 113 -11.89 2.87 -5.29
CA ILE A 113 -11.86 1.81 -4.27
C ILE A 113 -11.77 2.41 -2.87
N GLY A 114 -11.08 3.54 -2.75
CA GLY A 114 -10.94 4.29 -1.52
C GLY A 114 -12.28 4.81 -0.98
N SER A 115 -12.35 4.98 0.34
CA SER A 115 -13.54 5.49 1.00
C SER A 115 -13.65 7.02 0.95
N PRO A 116 -14.77 7.61 1.40
CA PRO A 116 -14.89 9.06 1.57
C PRO A 116 -13.84 9.67 2.52
N ILE A 117 -13.32 8.90 3.49
CA ILE A 117 -12.25 9.35 4.39
C ILE A 117 -10.96 9.46 3.60
N PHE A 118 -10.51 8.36 2.98
CA PHE A 118 -9.36 8.35 2.09
C PHE A 118 -9.44 9.47 1.04
N ASN A 119 -10.56 9.61 0.33
CA ASN A 119 -10.74 10.61 -0.74
C ASN A 119 -10.60 12.05 -0.23
N ARG A 120 -11.01 12.33 1.03
CA ARG A 120 -10.83 13.65 1.65
C ARG A 120 -9.37 13.92 1.96
N HIS A 121 -8.63 12.94 2.47
CA HIS A 121 -7.21 13.10 2.77
C HIS A 121 -6.38 13.19 1.49
N ALA A 122 -6.65 12.35 0.49
CA ALA A 122 -6.02 12.40 -0.83
C ALA A 122 -6.14 13.80 -1.45
N ARG A 123 -7.31 14.44 -1.32
CA ARG A 123 -7.53 15.83 -1.78
C ARG A 123 -6.63 16.87 -1.15
N ARG A 124 -6.27 16.66 0.12
CA ARG A 124 -5.45 17.60 0.89
C ARG A 124 -3.96 17.48 0.59
N VAL A 125 -3.51 16.27 0.23
CA VAL A 125 -2.08 15.93 0.09
C VAL A 125 -1.65 15.71 -1.35
N GLY A 126 -2.58 15.66 -2.31
CA GLY A 126 -2.22 15.57 -3.72
C GLY A 126 -1.55 16.85 -4.22
N ASP A 127 -0.41 16.70 -4.89
CA ASP A 127 0.34 17.79 -5.51
C ASP A 127 -0.37 18.40 -6.74
N LEU A 128 0.08 19.58 -7.18
CA LEU A 128 -0.37 20.25 -8.40
C LEU A 128 -0.49 19.27 -9.59
N GLY A 129 -1.72 19.04 -10.07
CA GLY A 129 -2.03 18.18 -11.21
C GLY A 129 -2.76 16.87 -10.88
N TRP A 130 -2.84 16.49 -9.60
CA TRP A 130 -3.57 15.29 -9.17
C TRP A 130 -5.08 15.39 -9.48
N GLU A 131 -5.71 16.55 -9.19
CA GLU A 131 -7.14 16.79 -9.46
C GLU A 131 -7.47 16.59 -10.95
N ALA A 132 -6.70 17.26 -11.83
CA ALA A 132 -6.89 17.20 -13.27
C ALA A 132 -6.73 15.78 -13.84
N ALA A 133 -5.81 14.98 -13.29
CA ALA A 133 -5.71 13.58 -13.68
C ALA A 133 -6.93 12.78 -13.20
N THR A 134 -7.40 12.99 -11.97
CA THR A 134 -8.56 12.24 -11.47
C THR A 134 -9.88 12.58 -12.18
N GLU A 135 -9.93 13.71 -12.89
CA GLU A 135 -11.03 14.10 -13.79
C GLU A 135 -10.89 13.57 -15.22
N ALA A 136 -9.71 13.10 -15.62
CA ALA A 136 -9.47 12.56 -16.96
C ALA A 136 -10.13 11.17 -17.17
N PRO A 137 -10.60 10.85 -18.38
CA PRO A 137 -11.25 9.55 -18.64
C PRO A 137 -10.27 8.38 -18.41
N PRO A 138 -10.74 7.24 -17.86
CA PRO A 138 -9.85 6.17 -17.42
C PRO A 138 -9.40 5.24 -18.55
N PRO A 139 -8.26 4.52 -18.38
CA PRO A 139 -7.18 4.80 -17.42
C PRO A 139 -5.94 5.43 -18.10
N LEU A 140 -5.24 6.33 -17.40
CA LEU A 140 -3.89 6.72 -17.82
C LEU A 140 -3.01 5.46 -17.92
N PRO A 141 -2.09 5.41 -18.90
CA PRO A 141 -1.11 4.33 -18.96
C PRO A 141 -0.33 4.31 -17.65
N VAL A 142 -0.22 3.12 -17.06
CA VAL A 142 0.64 2.92 -15.90
C VAL A 142 2.09 3.10 -16.37
N PRO A 143 2.87 4.00 -15.78
CA PRO A 143 4.23 4.23 -16.22
C PRO A 143 5.07 2.97 -15.98
N PRO A 144 5.98 2.62 -16.92
CA PRO A 144 7.00 1.62 -16.64
C PRO A 144 7.89 2.19 -15.53
N VAL A 145 7.99 1.47 -14.42
CA VAL A 145 8.83 1.86 -13.29
C VAL A 145 9.64 0.65 -12.87
N THR A 146 10.93 0.87 -12.63
CA THR A 146 11.78 -0.08 -11.94
C THR A 146 11.33 -0.14 -10.49
N TYR A 147 10.53 -1.14 -10.15
CA TYR A 147 10.10 -1.39 -8.78
C TYR A 147 11.18 -2.18 -8.05
N HIS A 148 11.69 -1.65 -6.95
CA HIS A 148 12.64 -2.36 -6.10
C HIS A 148 11.88 -3.16 -5.05
N ASP A 149 11.71 -4.46 -5.30
CA ASP A 149 11.12 -5.37 -4.32
C ASP A 149 12.13 -5.78 -3.26
N LEU A 150 12.33 -4.92 -2.25
CA LEU A 150 13.36 -5.12 -1.24
C LEU A 150 13.08 -6.31 -0.30
N PHE A 151 11.81 -6.66 -0.10
CA PHE A 151 11.40 -7.58 0.95
C PHE A 151 10.46 -8.70 0.45
N GLY A 152 10.34 -8.91 -0.86
CA GLY A 152 9.58 -10.03 -1.44
C GLY A 152 8.05 -9.85 -1.40
N ILE A 153 7.59 -8.62 -1.63
CA ILE A 153 6.16 -8.27 -1.70
C ILE A 153 5.53 -8.88 -2.95
N ARG A 154 6.28 -9.02 -4.06
CA ARG A 154 5.78 -9.62 -5.30
C ARG A 154 5.39 -11.07 -5.06
N GLU A 155 6.22 -11.83 -4.36
CA GLU A 155 5.94 -13.23 -4.00
C GLU A 155 4.68 -13.32 -3.16
N CYS A 156 4.51 -12.41 -2.18
CA CYS A 156 3.31 -12.38 -1.35
C CYS A 156 2.04 -12.10 -2.17
N ILE A 157 2.09 -11.18 -3.14
CA ILE A 157 0.96 -10.87 -4.03
C ILE A 157 0.68 -12.03 -4.99
N ALA A 158 1.72 -12.60 -5.60
CA ALA A 158 1.58 -13.74 -6.51
C ALA A 158 0.97 -14.95 -5.79
N GLN A 159 1.37 -15.20 -4.54
CA GLN A 159 0.77 -16.25 -3.71
C GLN A 159 -0.69 -15.94 -3.35
N LEU A 160 -0.99 -14.69 -2.94
CA LEU A 160 -2.34 -14.25 -2.59
C LEU A 160 -3.31 -14.42 -3.76
N LEU A 161 -2.87 -14.09 -4.97
CA LEU A 161 -3.70 -14.04 -6.18
C LEU A 161 -3.46 -15.22 -7.13
N HIS A 162 -2.77 -16.27 -6.69
CA HIS A 162 -2.41 -17.41 -7.52
C HIS A 162 -3.63 -18.11 -8.16
N ALA A 163 -4.72 -18.23 -7.40
CA ALA A 163 -5.97 -18.83 -7.89
C ALA A 163 -6.62 -18.05 -9.05
N GLU A 164 -6.24 -16.78 -9.23
CA GLU A 164 -6.69 -15.91 -10.33
C GLU A 164 -5.67 -15.86 -11.47
N GLY A 165 -4.63 -16.70 -11.42
CA GLY A 165 -3.60 -16.80 -12.46
C GLY A 165 -2.52 -15.73 -12.39
N VAL A 166 -2.47 -14.91 -11.34
CA VAL A 166 -1.40 -13.93 -11.15
C VAL A 166 -0.09 -14.65 -10.81
N THR A 167 0.97 -14.28 -11.53
CA THR A 167 2.32 -14.80 -11.35
C THR A 167 3.31 -13.65 -11.13
N LEU A 168 4.57 -13.97 -10.81
CA LEU A 168 5.63 -12.95 -10.70
C LEU A 168 5.87 -12.18 -12.00
N ALA A 169 5.60 -12.80 -13.16
CA ALA A 169 5.77 -12.16 -14.47
C ALA A 169 4.75 -11.04 -14.72
N ASP A 170 3.62 -11.06 -14.01
CA ASP A 170 2.57 -10.02 -14.10
C ASP A 170 2.89 -8.80 -13.21
N LEU A 171 3.91 -8.90 -12.36
CA LEU A 171 4.32 -7.86 -11.42
C LEU A 171 5.62 -7.21 -11.90
N PRO A 172 5.74 -5.87 -11.85
CA PRO A 172 6.95 -5.15 -12.27
C PRO A 172 8.22 -5.73 -11.64
N ASP A 173 9.25 -5.96 -12.46
CA ASP A 173 10.51 -6.55 -12.03
C ASP A 173 11.61 -5.49 -11.84
N PRO A 174 12.42 -5.54 -10.75
CA PRO A 174 13.60 -4.69 -10.59
C PRO A 174 14.68 -4.90 -11.67
N SER A 175 14.67 -6.04 -12.36
CA SER A 175 15.71 -6.42 -13.34
C SER A 175 15.42 -6.01 -14.78
N ASP A 176 14.26 -5.41 -15.07
CA ASP A 176 13.97 -4.75 -16.35
C ASP A 176 14.72 -3.41 -16.45
N ARG A 177 16.05 -3.49 -16.42
CA ARG A 177 16.93 -2.50 -17.01
C ARG A 177 16.91 -2.77 -18.51
N THR A 178 15.94 -2.20 -19.22
CA THR A 178 16.12 -2.03 -20.66
C THR A 178 17.39 -1.21 -20.86
N SER A 179 18.34 -1.85 -21.55
CA SER A 179 19.65 -1.36 -21.96
C SER A 179 19.58 -0.08 -22.77
#